data_AF-A0AAJ5YVB4-F1
#
_entry.id   AF-A0AAJ5YVB4-F1
#
_cell.length_a   1.000
_cell.length_b   1.000
_cell.length_c   1.000
_cell.angle_alpha   90.00
_cell.angle_beta   90.00
_cell.angle_gamma   90.00
#
_symmetry.space_group_name_H-M   'P 1'
#
loop_
_entity.id
_entity.type
_entity.pdbx_description
1 polymer ?
#
loop_
_entity_poly.entity_id
_entity_poly.type
_entity_poly.pdbx_seq_one_letter_code
_entity_poly.pdbx_strand_id
1 'polypeptide(L)'
;MQQLTRSWRECVGFQPLSGYQEGKDANAILWLDIDNTLYSQVETRYVKISLTESIPDLMADRIRDYFKGLGLSESDAEQLHSRYYKEYGLAIRGLVKHHTIDPMDYDEKCDRSLPLEQVLKPDPQLIQLLQQIDQRKVRIYALTNAYKAVRMDPIRPNKQSMHCVY
;
A
#
# COMPACT_ATOMS: atom_id res chain seq x y z
N MET A 1 -4.37 -20.99 -17.00
CA MET A 1 -4.51 -20.38 -15.65
C MET A 1 -3.92 -21.35 -14.63
N GLN A 2 -2.88 -20.94 -13.91
CA GLN A 2 -2.40 -21.70 -12.75
C GLN A 2 -3.24 -21.28 -11.53
N GLN A 3 -3.82 -22.24 -10.82
CA GLN A 3 -4.47 -22.00 -9.54
C GLN A 3 -3.42 -21.53 -8.52
N LEU A 4 -3.80 -20.59 -7.66
CA LEU A 4 -2.99 -20.18 -6.52
C LEU A 4 -2.66 -21.41 -5.67
N THR A 5 -1.37 -21.67 -5.46
CA THR A 5 -0.87 -22.82 -4.69
C THR A 5 -0.94 -22.61 -3.18
N ARG A 6 -1.37 -21.42 -2.72
CA ARG A 6 -1.43 -21.01 -1.31
C ARG A 6 -2.74 -20.30 -0.99
N SER A 7 -3.20 -20.42 0.26
CA SER A 7 -4.43 -19.76 0.72
C SER A 7 -4.19 -18.26 0.90
N TRP A 8 -5.12 -17.40 0.47
CA TRP A 8 -5.00 -15.95 0.65
C TRP A 8 -4.81 -15.52 2.12
N ARG A 9 -5.30 -16.32 3.07
CA ARG A 9 -5.13 -16.09 4.52
C ARG A 9 -3.67 -16.18 4.96
N GLU A 10 -2.81 -16.88 4.21
CA GLU A 10 -1.38 -17.00 4.48
C GLU A 10 -0.59 -15.75 4.02
N CYS A 11 -1.22 -14.86 3.26
CA CYS A 11 -0.65 -13.58 2.84
C CYS A 11 -0.90 -12.45 3.86
N VAL A 12 -1.67 -12.72 4.93
CA VAL A 12 -2.11 -11.74 5.93
C VAL A 12 -1.59 -12.16 7.31
N GLY A 13 -0.83 -11.30 8.00
CA GLY A 13 -0.36 -11.60 9.37
C GLY A 13 0.50 -10.49 9.95
N PHE A 14 0.55 -10.30 11.28
CA PHE A 14 1.41 -9.28 11.89
C PHE A 14 2.83 -9.82 12.11
N GLN A 15 3.86 -9.18 11.55
CA GLN A 15 5.25 -9.49 11.89
C GLN A 15 6.04 -8.25 12.34
N PRO A 16 6.70 -8.31 13.51
CA PRO A 16 7.50 -7.21 14.05
C PRO A 16 8.82 -7.02 13.28
N LEU A 17 9.23 -5.75 13.05
CA LEU A 17 10.57 -5.41 12.52
C LEU A 17 11.66 -5.78 13.54
N SER A 18 12.86 -6.12 13.08
CA SER A 18 13.99 -6.32 13.98
C SER A 18 14.26 -5.05 14.81
N GLY A 19 14.33 -5.16 16.14
CA GLY A 19 14.38 -4.02 17.06
C GLY A 19 12.99 -3.58 17.56
N TYR A 20 11.95 -4.34 17.24
CA TYR A 20 10.60 -4.16 17.77
C TYR A 20 10.60 -4.15 19.30
N GLN A 21 10.21 -3.01 19.83
CA GLN A 21 9.80 -2.89 21.21
C GLN A 21 8.28 -3.05 21.23
N GLU A 22 7.84 -4.16 21.81
CA GLU A 22 6.42 -4.46 21.99
C GLU A 22 5.72 -3.28 22.69
N GLY A 23 4.53 -2.91 22.22
CA GLY A 23 3.78 -1.77 22.75
C GLY A 23 3.30 -1.96 24.18
N LYS A 24 3.48 -3.16 24.76
CA LYS A 24 3.01 -3.53 26.11
C LYS A 24 3.55 -2.61 27.22
N ASP A 25 4.76 -2.08 27.03
CA ASP A 25 5.44 -1.22 28.00
C ASP A 25 5.29 0.27 27.65
N ALA A 26 4.54 0.60 26.60
CA ALA A 26 4.30 1.99 26.21
C ALA A 26 3.07 2.54 26.94
N ASN A 27 3.16 3.81 27.37
CA ASN A 27 2.05 4.53 27.97
C ASN A 27 0.94 4.82 26.93
N ALA A 28 1.31 4.92 25.66
CA ALA A 28 0.37 5.14 24.57
C ALA A 28 0.87 4.54 23.24
N ILE A 29 -0.06 4.28 22.34
CA ILE A 29 0.22 3.85 20.97
C ILE A 29 -0.32 4.90 19.99
N LEU A 30 0.52 5.34 19.06
CA LEU A 30 0.15 6.20 17.95
C LEU A 30 0.10 5.37 16.65
N TRP A 31 -1.10 5.18 16.13
CA TRP A 31 -1.32 4.56 14.82
C TRP A 31 -1.38 5.65 13.76
N LEU A 32 -0.55 5.53 12.73
CA LEU A 32 -0.49 6.45 11.60
C LEU A 32 -0.86 5.71 10.33
N ASP A 33 -1.90 6.18 9.66
CA ASP A 33 -2.08 5.87 8.25
C ASP A 33 -0.92 6.47 7.44
N ILE A 34 -0.65 5.92 6.25
CA ILE A 34 0.42 6.39 5.37
C ILE A 34 -0.18 7.23 4.24
N ASP A 35 -1.08 6.63 3.46
CA ASP A 35 -1.47 7.15 2.16
C ASP A 35 -2.40 8.37 2.29
N ASN A 36 -1.95 9.53 1.79
CA ASN A 36 -2.60 10.82 1.99
C ASN A 36 -2.62 11.32 3.45
N THR A 37 -1.76 10.74 4.31
CA THR A 37 -1.59 11.12 5.72
C THR A 37 -0.15 11.57 6.02
N LEU A 38 0.86 10.79 5.65
CA LEU A 38 2.30 11.09 5.92
C LEU A 38 3.01 11.81 4.78
N TYR A 39 2.26 12.23 3.77
CA TYR A 39 2.72 13.11 2.71
C TYR A 39 1.54 13.99 2.32
N SER A 40 1.83 15.18 1.79
CA SER A 40 0.75 16.09 1.44
C SER A 40 -0.03 15.56 0.24
N GLN A 41 -1.36 15.63 0.28
CA GLN A 41 -2.17 15.41 -0.93
C GLN A 41 -1.78 16.36 -2.05
N VAL A 42 -1.18 17.51 -1.72
CA VAL A 42 -0.67 18.44 -2.72
C VAL A 42 0.47 17.81 -3.52
N GLU A 43 1.36 17.08 -2.85
CA GLU A 43 2.49 16.42 -3.49
C GLU A 43 1.99 15.31 -4.42
N THR A 44 1.03 14.48 -4.00
CA THR A 44 0.56 13.38 -4.85
C THR A 44 -0.49 13.76 -5.89
N ARG A 45 -1.30 14.80 -5.66
CA ARG A 45 -2.34 15.26 -6.62
C ARG A 45 -1.85 16.32 -7.59
N TYR A 46 -0.96 17.24 -7.17
CA TYR A 46 -0.53 18.36 -8.03
C TYR A 46 0.87 18.20 -8.62
N VAL A 47 1.74 17.33 -8.06
CA VAL A 47 2.98 16.98 -8.76
C VAL A 47 2.61 16.05 -9.92
N LYS A 48 2.61 16.65 -11.09
CA LYS A 48 2.33 16.01 -12.36
C LYS A 48 3.53 15.17 -12.80
N ILE A 49 3.32 13.87 -13.02
CA ILE A 49 4.34 12.94 -13.54
C ILE A 49 4.50 13.13 -15.05
N SER A 50 3.39 13.43 -15.72
CA SER A 50 3.34 13.89 -17.11
C SER A 50 2.49 15.15 -17.20
N LEU A 51 2.41 15.78 -18.37
CA LEU A 51 1.57 16.97 -18.57
C LEU A 51 0.11 16.78 -18.13
N THR A 52 -0.37 15.53 -18.04
CA THR A 52 -1.77 15.20 -17.75
C THR A 52 -1.98 14.39 -16.47
N GLU A 53 -0.98 13.66 -15.95
CA GLU A 53 -1.23 12.61 -14.94
C GLU A 53 -0.65 12.92 -13.54
N SER A 54 -1.45 12.63 -12.51
CA SER A 54 -1.04 12.58 -11.09
C SER A 54 -0.95 11.14 -10.56
N ILE A 55 -0.45 10.94 -9.34
CA ILE A 55 -0.37 9.60 -8.74
C ILE A 55 -1.75 8.92 -8.63
N PRO A 56 -2.83 9.59 -8.14
CA PRO A 56 -4.16 9.01 -8.13
C PRO A 56 -4.69 8.62 -9.51
N ASP A 57 -4.40 9.43 -10.54
CA ASP A 57 -4.84 9.15 -11.92
C ASP A 57 -4.15 7.87 -12.43
N LEU A 58 -2.83 7.77 -12.26
CA LEU A 58 -2.05 6.58 -12.64
C LEU A 58 -2.51 5.32 -11.90
N MET A 59 -2.80 5.44 -10.61
CA MET A 59 -3.33 4.32 -9.82
C MET A 59 -4.67 3.86 -10.41
N ALA A 60 -5.59 4.78 -10.68
CA ALA A 60 -6.90 4.44 -11.26
C ALA A 60 -6.77 3.77 -12.63
N ASP A 61 -5.87 4.26 -13.49
CA ASP A 61 -5.65 3.72 -14.82
C ASP A 61 -5.02 2.33 -14.78
N ARG A 62 -4.05 2.09 -13.89
CA ARG A 62 -3.44 0.76 -13.75
C ARG A 62 -4.37 -0.27 -13.16
N ILE A 63 -5.22 0.13 -12.21
CA ILE A 63 -6.27 -0.75 -11.71
C ILE A 63 -7.19 -1.11 -12.88
N ARG A 64 -7.60 -0.14 -13.70
CA ARG A 64 -8.47 -0.40 -14.86
C ARG A 64 -7.80 -1.31 -15.90
N ASP A 65 -6.54 -1.06 -16.22
CA ASP A 65 -5.76 -1.91 -17.13
C ASP A 65 -5.58 -3.32 -16.59
N TYR A 66 -5.44 -3.48 -15.27
CA TYR A 66 -5.43 -4.79 -14.63
C TYR A 66 -6.76 -5.53 -14.87
N PHE A 67 -7.90 -4.86 -14.66
CA PHE A 67 -9.23 -5.45 -14.91
C PHE A 67 -9.38 -5.85 -16.39
N LYS A 68 -8.94 -5.01 -17.32
CA LYS A 68 -8.94 -5.32 -18.76
C LYS A 68 -8.04 -6.52 -19.09
N GLY A 69 -6.90 -6.64 -18.41
CA GLY A 69 -6.01 -7.81 -18.50
C GLY A 69 -6.66 -9.12 -18.07
N LEU A 70 -7.74 -9.06 -17.27
CA LEU A 70 -8.58 -10.22 -16.91
C LEU A 70 -9.64 -10.55 -17.97
N GLY A 71 -9.70 -9.80 -19.08
CA GLY A 71 -10.66 -9.99 -20.16
C GLY A 71 -11.95 -9.16 -20.03
N LEU A 72 -12.01 -8.22 -19.10
CA LEU A 72 -13.16 -7.32 -18.93
C LEU A 72 -13.15 -6.20 -19.99
N SER A 73 -14.34 -5.76 -20.42
CA SER A 73 -14.46 -4.58 -21.27
C SER A 73 -14.08 -3.30 -20.51
N GLU A 74 -13.79 -2.21 -21.23
CA GLU A 74 -13.50 -0.91 -20.60
C GLU A 74 -14.64 -0.48 -19.65
N SER A 75 -15.89 -0.65 -20.08
CA SER A 75 -17.06 -0.29 -19.27
C SER A 75 -17.21 -1.19 -18.04
N ASP A 76 -16.97 -2.49 -18.18
CA ASP A 76 -17.05 -3.41 -17.04
C ASP A 76 -15.91 -3.16 -16.05
N ALA A 77 -14.72 -2.86 -16.53
CA ALA A 77 -13.57 -2.51 -15.70
C ALA A 77 -13.86 -1.26 -14.86
N GLU A 78 -14.40 -0.21 -15.46
CA GLU A 78 -14.78 1.02 -14.74
C GLU A 78 -15.90 0.76 -13.72
N GLN A 79 -16.95 0.05 -14.12
CA GLN A 79 -18.08 -0.26 -13.24
C GLN A 79 -17.67 -1.14 -12.06
N LEU A 80 -16.89 -2.20 -12.31
CA LEU A 80 -16.45 -3.11 -11.27
C LEU A 80 -15.40 -2.46 -10.36
N HIS A 81 -14.50 -1.62 -10.89
CA HIS A 81 -13.58 -0.83 -10.06
C HIS A 81 -14.38 0.05 -9.08
N SER A 82 -15.32 0.86 -9.58
CA SER A 82 -16.16 1.73 -8.75
C SER A 82 -16.98 0.94 -7.72
N ARG A 83 -17.58 -0.17 -8.14
CA ARG A 83 -18.37 -1.04 -7.26
C ARG A 83 -17.51 -1.67 -6.17
N TYR A 84 -16.38 -2.28 -6.51
CA TYR A 84 -15.53 -2.96 -5.54
C TYR A 84 -14.89 -1.98 -4.56
N TYR A 85 -14.54 -0.79 -5.02
CA TYR A 85 -14.09 0.27 -4.13
C TYR A 85 -15.17 0.65 -3.10
N LYS A 86 -16.42 0.88 -3.54
CA LYS A 86 -17.54 1.23 -2.64
C LYS A 86 -17.95 0.10 -1.70
N GLU A 87 -17.98 -1.13 -2.19
CA GLU A 87 -18.51 -2.28 -1.45
C GLU A 87 -17.48 -2.88 -0.47
N TYR A 88 -16.18 -2.85 -0.83
CA TYR A 88 -15.13 -3.53 -0.06
C TYR A 88 -14.07 -2.58 0.52
N GLY A 89 -14.12 -1.29 0.19
CA GLY A 89 -13.12 -0.27 0.59
C GLY A 89 -11.85 -0.29 -0.26
N LEU A 90 -11.54 -1.40 -0.94
CA LEU A 90 -10.43 -1.55 -1.87
C LEU A 90 -10.86 -2.41 -3.05
N ALA A 91 -10.55 -2.00 -4.28
CA ALA A 91 -10.90 -2.72 -5.50
C ALA A 91 -10.34 -4.16 -5.51
N ILE A 92 -9.11 -4.34 -5.03
CA ILE A 92 -8.44 -5.65 -4.95
C ILE A 92 -9.22 -6.66 -4.12
N ARG A 93 -9.94 -6.26 -3.06
CA ARG A 93 -10.74 -7.19 -2.24
C ARG A 93 -11.87 -7.82 -3.05
N GLY A 94 -12.50 -7.04 -3.92
CA GLY A 94 -13.51 -7.55 -4.86
C GLY A 94 -12.90 -8.46 -5.92
N LEU A 95 -11.73 -8.11 -6.46
CA LEU A 95 -11.01 -8.96 -7.42
C LEU A 95 -10.60 -10.30 -6.82
N VAL A 96 -10.01 -10.33 -5.63
CA VAL A 96 -9.60 -11.57 -4.95
C VAL A 96 -10.82 -12.47 -4.69
N LYS A 97 -11.93 -11.87 -4.25
CA LYS A 97 -13.16 -12.60 -3.92
C LYS A 97 -13.86 -13.19 -5.14
N HIS A 98 -13.93 -12.46 -6.25
CA HIS A 98 -14.81 -12.80 -7.38
C HIS A 98 -14.08 -13.22 -8.65
N HIS A 99 -12.80 -12.91 -8.79
CA HIS A 99 -12.03 -13.11 -10.04
C HIS A 99 -10.78 -13.99 -9.87
N THR A 100 -10.51 -14.50 -8.66
CA THR A 100 -9.36 -15.40 -8.38
C THR A 100 -8.04 -14.89 -8.96
N ILE A 101 -7.67 -13.66 -8.57
CA ILE A 101 -6.42 -13.02 -8.97
C ILE A 101 -5.28 -13.37 -8.00
N ASP A 102 -4.03 -13.27 -8.46
CA ASP A 102 -2.88 -13.25 -7.56
C ASP A 102 -2.72 -11.83 -6.99
N PRO A 103 -2.87 -11.63 -5.66
CA PRO A 103 -2.71 -10.32 -5.04
C PRO A 103 -1.31 -9.71 -5.25
N MET A 104 -0.28 -10.55 -5.39
CA MET A 104 1.10 -10.08 -5.60
C MET A 104 1.30 -9.54 -7.02
N ASP A 105 0.70 -10.20 -8.02
CA ASP A 105 0.69 -9.72 -9.40
C ASP A 105 -0.08 -8.39 -9.54
N TYR A 106 -1.20 -8.25 -8.83
CA TYR A 106 -1.94 -6.98 -8.76
C TYR A 106 -1.09 -5.87 -8.14
N ASP A 107 -0.46 -6.14 -6.99
CA ASP A 107 0.40 -5.17 -6.31
C ASP A 107 1.56 -4.70 -7.21
N GLU A 108 2.21 -5.63 -7.92
CA GLU A 108 3.29 -5.31 -8.88
C GLU A 108 2.83 -4.39 -10.00
N LYS A 109 1.65 -4.64 -10.55
CA LYS A 109 1.14 -3.92 -11.72
C LYS A 109 0.47 -2.61 -11.36
N CYS A 110 -0.14 -2.50 -10.17
CA CYS A 110 -0.92 -1.33 -9.78
C CYS A 110 -0.14 -0.39 -8.84
N ASP A 111 0.23 -0.87 -7.65
CA ASP A 111 0.76 -0.04 -6.57
C ASP A 111 2.27 0.16 -6.71
N ARG A 112 3.05 -0.93 -6.74
CA ARG A 112 4.52 -0.88 -6.86
C ARG A 112 5.04 -0.36 -8.19
N SER A 113 4.20 -0.30 -9.21
CA SER A 113 4.57 0.31 -10.48
C SER A 113 4.55 1.84 -10.43
N LEU A 114 4.04 2.47 -9.35
CA LEU A 114 3.95 3.93 -9.22
C LEU A 114 5.35 4.54 -9.11
N PRO A 115 5.66 5.58 -9.89
CA PRO A 115 6.96 6.25 -9.82
C PRO A 115 7.01 7.21 -8.62
N LEU A 116 6.77 6.68 -7.42
CA LEU A 116 6.65 7.47 -6.19
C LEU A 116 7.94 8.22 -5.87
N GLU A 117 9.11 7.71 -6.27
CA GLU A 117 10.41 8.37 -6.08
C GLU A 117 10.54 9.69 -6.85
N GLN A 118 9.73 9.90 -7.88
CA GLN A 118 9.72 11.15 -8.65
C GLN A 118 8.85 12.22 -7.97
N VAL A 119 7.94 11.81 -7.09
CA VAL A 119 6.90 12.65 -6.49
C VAL A 119 7.16 12.90 -5.01
N LEU A 120 7.40 11.84 -4.24
CA LEU A 120 7.60 11.91 -2.80
C LEU A 120 9.02 12.39 -2.49
N LYS A 121 9.10 13.43 -1.66
CA LYS A 121 10.36 13.98 -1.16
C LYS A 121 10.36 13.92 0.36
N PRO A 122 11.53 13.76 1.01
CA PRO A 122 11.60 13.86 2.46
C PRO A 122 11.06 15.21 2.93
N ASP A 123 10.07 15.18 3.84
CA ASP A 123 9.55 16.36 4.53
C ASP A 123 10.31 16.54 5.86
N PRO A 124 11.22 17.54 5.98
CA PRO A 124 12.00 17.74 7.19
C PRO A 124 11.14 18.09 8.40
N GLN A 125 10.00 18.75 8.22
CA GLN A 125 9.11 19.15 9.31
C GLN A 125 8.39 17.94 9.88
N LEU A 126 7.86 17.07 9.01
CA LEU A 126 7.25 15.81 9.45
C LEU A 126 8.28 14.90 10.13
N ILE A 127 9.47 14.78 9.57
CA ILE A 127 10.56 13.99 10.19
C ILE A 127 10.88 14.53 11.58
N GLN A 128 11.03 15.84 11.72
CA GLN A 128 11.32 16.49 13.00
C GLN A 128 10.18 16.27 14.00
N LEU A 129 8.92 16.40 13.58
CA LEU A 129 7.74 16.16 14.41
C LEU A 129 7.75 14.72 14.97
N LEU A 130 7.99 13.72 14.10
CA LEU A 130 8.03 12.32 14.52
C LEU A 130 9.22 12.02 15.45
N GLN A 131 10.35 12.71 15.26
CA GLN A 131 11.53 12.59 16.13
C GLN A 131 11.33 13.21 17.52
N GLN A 132 10.44 14.20 17.65
CA GLN A 132 10.13 14.85 18.93
C GLN A 132 9.27 13.98 19.86
N ILE A 133 8.65 12.92 19.34
CA ILE A 133 7.85 11.98 20.13
C ILE A 133 8.79 11.14 21.01
N ASP A 134 8.57 11.15 22.33
CA ASP A 134 9.34 10.32 23.27
C ASP A 134 8.99 8.84 23.07
N GLN A 135 9.79 8.16 22.24
CA GLN A 135 9.57 6.76 21.86
C GLN A 135 9.72 5.76 23.03
N ARG A 136 10.16 6.22 24.20
CA ARG A 136 10.14 5.42 25.44
C ARG A 136 8.76 5.36 26.06
N LYS A 137 7.91 6.37 25.81
CA LYS A 137 6.54 6.48 26.35
C LYS A 137 5.48 6.16 25.30
N VAL A 138 5.72 6.53 24.05
CA VAL A 138 4.76 6.36 22.95
C VAL A 138 5.35 5.43 21.92
N ARG A 139 4.61 4.40 21.52
CA ARG A 139 4.99 3.54 20.39
C ARG A 139 4.26 3.98 19.13
N ILE A 140 5.00 4.18 18.04
CA ILE A 140 4.44 4.61 16.76
C ILE A 140 4.38 3.40 15.83
N TYR A 141 3.21 3.19 15.22
CA TYR A 141 2.99 2.15 14.22
C TYR A 141 2.37 2.76 12.97
N ALA A 142 2.81 2.27 11.82
CA ALA A 142 2.10 2.50 10.57
C ALA A 142 0.96 1.48 10.44
N LEU A 143 -0.21 1.93 10.00
CA LEU A 143 -1.39 1.12 9.73
C LEU A 143 -1.96 1.53 8.37
N THR A 144 -1.59 0.80 7.32
CA THR A 144 -1.98 1.09 5.93
C THR A 144 -2.62 -0.14 5.28
N ASN A 145 -3.42 0.14 4.25
CA ASN A 145 -3.97 -0.83 3.30
C ASN A 145 -2.98 -1.20 2.18
N ALA A 146 -1.87 -0.48 2.02
CA ALA A 146 -0.85 -0.78 1.01
C ALA A 146 -0.10 -2.08 1.35
N TYR A 147 0.39 -2.77 0.31
CA TYR A 147 1.23 -3.96 0.50
C TYR A 147 2.68 -3.55 0.78
N LYS A 148 3.40 -4.38 1.53
CA LYS A 148 4.81 -4.10 1.82
C LYS A 148 5.71 -4.58 0.68
N ALA A 149 6.34 -3.63 0.01
CA ALA A 149 7.56 -3.90 -0.75
C ALA A 149 8.74 -4.17 0.20
N VAL A 150 9.19 -5.43 0.33
CA VAL A 150 10.47 -5.71 1.00
C VAL A 150 11.59 -5.34 0.04
N ARG A 151 12.20 -4.17 0.21
CA ARG A 151 13.47 -3.86 -0.45
C ARG A 151 14.51 -4.85 0.09
N MET A 152 14.97 -5.77 -0.76
CA MET A 152 16.11 -6.63 -0.45
C MET A 152 17.32 -5.70 -0.28
N ASP A 153 17.76 -5.52 0.97
CA ASP A 153 19.02 -4.86 1.27
C ASP A 153 20.15 -5.85 0.89
N PRO A 154 21.01 -5.56 -0.10
CA PRO A 154 22.05 -6.49 -0.55
C PRO A 154 23.00 -6.91 0.58
N ILE A 155 23.06 -6.11 1.64
CA ILE A 155 23.94 -6.27 2.79
C ILE A 155 23.29 -7.12 3.90
N ARG A 156 21.96 -7.30 3.88
CA ARG A 156 21.22 -8.04 4.92
C ARG A 156 20.08 -8.89 4.34
N PRO A 157 20.39 -10.09 3.81
CA PRO A 157 19.44 -10.92 3.04
C PRO A 157 18.29 -11.53 3.87
N ASN A 158 18.35 -11.51 5.21
CA ASN A 158 17.42 -12.26 6.08
C ASN A 158 16.49 -11.39 6.96
N LYS A 159 16.22 -10.13 6.61
CA LYS A 159 15.21 -9.32 7.34
C LYS A 159 13.93 -9.17 6.53
N GLN A 160 13.13 -10.23 6.49
CA GLN A 160 11.70 -10.14 6.21
C GLN A 160 10.99 -9.45 7.39
N SER A 161 10.00 -8.59 7.12
CA SER A 161 8.80 -8.35 7.97
C SER A 161 8.17 -6.94 7.83
N MET A 162 6.96 -6.85 7.30
CA MET A 162 5.81 -6.06 7.81
C MET A 162 4.66 -6.21 6.80
N HIS A 163 3.42 -6.20 7.28
CA HIS A 163 2.28 -6.67 6.52
C HIS A 163 1.13 -5.66 6.51
N CYS A 164 0.43 -5.69 5.39
CA CYS A 164 -0.84 -5.07 5.07
C CYS A 164 -1.95 -5.60 5.98
N VAL A 165 -2.84 -4.70 6.43
CA VAL A 165 -4.15 -5.11 6.96
C VAL A 165 -5.13 -5.08 5.77
N TYR A 166 -5.60 -6.26 5.34
CA TYR A 166 -6.88 -6.36 4.65
C TYR A 166 -7.97 -6.62 5.68
#